data_AF-A0A1Y4UVK3-F1
#
_entry.id   AF-A0A1Y4UVK3-F1
#
_cell.length_a   1.000
_cell.length_b   1.000
_cell.length_c   1.000
_cell.angle_alpha   90.00
_cell.angle_beta   90.00
_cell.angle_gamma   90.00
#
_symmetry.space_group_name_H-M   'P 1'
#
loop_
_entity.id
_entity.type
_entity.pdbx_description
1 polymer ?
#
loop_
_entity_poly.entity_id
_entity_poly.type
_entity_poly.pdbx_seq_one_letter_code
_entity_poly.pdbx_strand_id
1 'polypeptide(L)'
;MGRKEGGSLFHQMINVPDVFTYSHRTDKDGNAMAVSDQTRKDYQNWLHKSADYFKGLGIRRLSDIDKEKIQAYADYLKANGKTASTIHSYLTPLCKATGVELAEIEKPIRHASEFSRSSGIGKADGGRPAELNAMIGLRVDELRQLRGSDIKERNGNTSVIVRQGKGGKYQEQKVLPEDVAAVRKFFDGSERKVFRMNEFVHGFDYHGQRREHAYKMLVYYTERLKTEPGYRKALYKELADQWHRNNKKHRDKLEPLSYFDKPYILRGKNRALAIAQGKPVVLDRLALRAVSILHLAHWRDKVTVQSYYFSR
;
A
#
# COMPACT_ATOMS: atom_id res chain seq x y z
N MET A 1 46.80 9.95 16.10
CA MET A 1 45.32 9.82 16.05
C MET A 1 44.98 8.43 15.52
N GLY A 2 44.72 7.47 16.42
CA GLY A 2 44.40 6.09 16.04
C GLY A 2 43.04 6.00 15.35
N ARG A 3 42.96 5.28 14.23
CA ARG A 3 41.68 4.84 13.65
C ARG A 3 40.97 3.99 14.70
N LYS A 4 39.84 4.47 15.22
CA LYS A 4 39.02 3.70 16.17
C LYS A 4 38.60 2.39 15.51
N GLU A 5 38.94 1.28 16.15
CA GLU A 5 38.37 -0.03 15.83
C GLU A 5 36.83 0.05 15.82
N GLY A 6 36.19 -0.49 14.78
CA GLY A 6 34.73 -0.57 14.67
C GLY A 6 34.03 0.41 13.73
N GLY A 7 34.72 1.37 13.10
CA GLY A 7 34.09 2.31 12.15
C GLY A 7 33.01 3.21 12.78
N SER A 8 32.37 4.09 12.00
CA SER A 8 31.32 4.98 12.54
C SER A 8 30.11 4.18 13.05
N LEU A 9 29.35 4.69 14.03
CA LEU A 9 28.15 4.03 14.55
C LEU A 9 27.15 3.61 13.45
N PHE A 10 26.98 4.43 12.41
CA PHE A 10 26.17 4.09 11.25
C PHE A 10 26.70 2.85 10.50
N HIS A 11 28.01 2.79 10.27
CA HIS A 11 28.67 1.64 9.65
C HIS A 11 28.50 0.36 10.50
N GLN A 12 28.56 0.47 11.83
CA GLN A 12 28.28 -0.66 12.73
C GLN A 12 26.85 -1.16 12.53
N MET A 13 25.85 -0.26 12.49
CA MET A 13 24.44 -0.63 12.32
C MET A 13 24.14 -1.31 10.99
N ILE A 14 24.69 -0.83 9.87
CA ILE A 14 24.39 -1.40 8.54
C ILE A 14 25.13 -2.72 8.26
N ASN A 15 26.21 -3.00 8.99
CA ASN A 15 26.99 -4.22 8.79
C ASN A 15 26.48 -5.40 9.65
N VAL A 16 25.41 -5.22 10.40
CA VAL A 16 24.74 -6.32 11.12
C VAL A 16 24.09 -7.27 10.10
N PRO A 17 24.39 -8.59 10.13
CA PRO A 17 23.99 -9.54 9.09
C PRO A 17 22.50 -9.54 8.73
N ASP A 18 21.61 -9.33 9.71
CA ASP A 18 20.16 -9.49 9.53
C ASP A 18 19.37 -8.19 9.39
N VAL A 19 20.05 -7.04 9.37
CA VAL A 19 19.38 -5.75 9.20
C VAL A 19 18.63 -5.67 7.87
N PHE A 20 19.20 -6.25 6.81
CA PHE A 20 18.64 -6.22 5.46
C PHE A 20 17.98 -7.53 5.01
N THR A 21 17.63 -8.41 5.93
CA THR A 21 16.90 -9.66 5.63
C THR A 21 15.48 -9.62 6.22
N TYR A 22 14.55 -10.38 5.65
CA TYR A 22 13.23 -10.58 6.24
C TYR A 22 13.27 -11.75 7.23
N SER A 23 12.95 -11.49 8.50
CA SER A 23 12.95 -12.52 9.56
C SER A 23 11.93 -13.66 9.38
N HIS A 24 10.95 -13.50 8.49
CA HIS A 24 9.81 -14.41 8.32
C HIS A 24 9.56 -14.78 6.86
N ARG A 25 10.52 -14.51 5.97
CA ARG A 25 10.39 -14.87 4.54
C ARG A 25 11.63 -15.59 4.08
N THR A 26 11.39 -16.78 3.59
CA THR A 26 12.39 -17.58 2.91
C THR A 26 12.13 -17.57 1.41
N ASP A 27 13.20 -17.69 0.62
CA ASP A 27 13.06 -18.02 -0.78
C ASP A 27 12.57 -19.47 -0.96
N LYS A 28 12.48 -19.90 -2.22
CA LYS A 28 12.05 -21.26 -2.59
C LYS A 28 12.98 -22.35 -2.04
N ASP A 29 14.21 -22.01 -1.68
CA ASP A 29 15.26 -22.90 -1.22
C ASP A 29 15.43 -22.84 0.31
N GLY A 30 14.60 -22.05 1.01
CA GLY A 30 14.61 -21.93 2.46
C GLY A 30 15.53 -20.83 3.01
N ASN A 31 16.22 -20.06 2.17
CA ASN A 31 17.15 -19.02 2.61
C ASN A 31 16.42 -17.73 2.98
N ALA A 32 16.93 -17.00 3.98
CA ALA A 32 16.38 -15.71 4.36
C ALA A 32 16.39 -14.73 3.17
N MET A 33 15.23 -14.18 2.84
CA MET A 33 15.11 -13.25 1.72
C MET A 33 15.67 -11.88 2.08
N ALA A 34 16.48 -11.29 1.20
CA ALA A 34 16.87 -9.90 1.29
C ALA A 34 15.65 -8.95 1.17
N VAL A 35 15.72 -7.81 1.84
CA VAL A 35 14.77 -6.72 1.63
C VAL A 35 14.96 -6.11 0.22
N SER A 36 13.92 -5.44 -0.31
CA SER A 36 14.05 -4.77 -1.61
C SER A 36 15.03 -3.62 -1.56
N ASP A 37 15.60 -3.21 -2.71
CA ASP A 37 16.52 -2.07 -2.80
C ASP A 37 15.94 -0.78 -2.19
N GLN A 38 14.65 -0.52 -2.43
CA GLN A 38 13.98 0.63 -1.82
C GLN A 38 13.93 0.51 -0.28
N THR A 39 13.60 -0.68 0.24
CA THR A 39 13.57 -0.91 1.69
C THR A 39 14.97 -0.77 2.28
N ARG A 40 16.01 -1.23 1.58
CA ARG A 40 17.41 -1.07 1.98
C ARG A 40 17.80 0.40 2.07
N LYS A 41 17.48 1.21 1.05
CA LYS A 41 17.72 2.65 1.04
C LYS A 41 16.99 3.35 2.20
N ASP A 42 15.73 2.99 2.43
CA ASP A 42 14.95 3.55 3.51
C ASP A 42 15.54 3.17 4.89
N TYR A 43 15.93 1.91 5.07
CA TYR A 43 16.59 1.42 6.29
C TYR A 43 17.89 2.16 6.55
N GLN A 44 18.74 2.34 5.53
CA GLN A 44 19.97 3.11 5.65
C GLN A 44 19.69 4.55 6.08
N ASN A 45 18.71 5.22 5.47
CA ASN A 45 18.33 6.58 5.85
C ASN A 45 17.85 6.67 7.31
N TRP A 46 17.02 5.72 7.76
CA TRP A 46 16.54 5.69 9.15
C TRP A 46 17.66 5.38 10.15
N LEU A 47 18.53 4.42 9.82
CA LEU A 47 19.70 4.09 10.63
C LEU A 47 20.67 5.27 10.73
N HIS A 48 20.90 6.00 9.64
CA HIS A 48 21.72 7.20 9.65
C HIS A 48 21.19 8.23 10.66
N LYS A 49 19.88 8.51 10.61
CA LYS A 49 19.25 9.46 11.55
C LYS A 49 19.32 8.99 13.00
N SER A 50 19.14 7.69 13.25
CA SER A 50 19.32 7.15 14.60
C SER A 50 20.78 7.24 15.08
N ALA A 51 21.74 6.97 14.19
CA ALA A 51 23.15 7.10 14.51
C ALA A 51 23.50 8.55 14.85
N ASP A 52 22.93 9.54 14.16
CA ASP A 52 23.15 10.95 14.45
C ASP A 52 22.57 11.36 15.81
N TYR A 53 21.36 10.87 16.15
CA TYR A 53 20.79 11.05 17.49
C TYR A 53 21.70 10.50 18.60
N PHE A 54 22.10 9.23 18.50
CA PHE A 54 22.97 8.61 19.51
C PHE A 54 24.35 9.25 19.56
N LYS A 55 24.88 9.71 18.41
CA LYS A 55 26.13 10.47 18.39
C LYS A 55 26.01 11.78 19.15
N GLY A 56 24.86 12.47 19.05
CA GLY A 56 24.58 13.68 19.83
C GLY A 56 24.65 13.44 21.34
N LEU A 57 24.31 12.23 21.79
CA LEU A 57 24.40 11.80 23.19
C LEU A 57 25.78 11.26 23.59
N GLY A 58 26.80 11.40 22.74
CA GLY A 58 28.14 10.88 23.00
C GLY A 58 28.31 9.37 22.77
N ILE A 59 27.25 8.65 22.38
CA ILE A 59 27.30 7.21 22.12
C ILE A 59 27.97 6.96 20.77
N ARG A 60 28.91 6.00 20.72
CA ARG A 60 29.74 5.72 19.54
C ARG A 60 29.80 4.24 19.15
N ARG A 61 29.45 3.32 20.06
CA ARG A 61 29.44 1.88 19.79
C ARG A 61 28.00 1.37 19.78
N LEU A 62 27.70 0.45 18.88
CA LEU A 62 26.40 -0.20 18.77
C LEU A 62 26.06 -1.00 20.04
N SER A 63 27.06 -1.64 20.65
CA SER A 63 26.91 -2.39 21.91
C SER A 63 26.48 -1.53 23.10
N ASP A 64 26.64 -0.21 23.02
CA ASP A 64 26.24 0.73 24.07
C ASP A 64 24.76 1.13 23.94
N ILE A 65 24.03 0.65 22.91
CA ILE A 65 22.62 0.97 22.67
C ILE A 65 21.75 -0.19 23.17
N ASP A 66 21.26 -0.04 24.40
CA ASP A 66 20.29 -0.93 25.03
C ASP A 66 18.84 -0.51 24.75
N LYS A 67 17.90 -1.29 25.27
CA LYS A 67 16.46 -1.07 25.16
C LYS A 67 16.07 0.33 25.65
N GLU A 68 16.62 0.78 26.78
CA GLU A 68 16.31 2.06 27.40
C GLU A 68 16.69 3.23 26.48
N LYS A 69 17.84 3.14 25.81
CA LYS A 69 18.27 4.16 24.83
C LYS A 69 17.41 4.16 23.57
N ILE A 70 16.94 2.99 23.13
CA ILE A 70 15.99 2.88 22.02
C ILE A 70 14.63 3.47 22.42
N GLN A 71 14.18 3.23 23.65
CA GLN A 71 12.95 3.82 24.19
C GLN A 71 13.06 5.35 24.26
N ALA A 72 14.17 5.88 24.78
CA ALA A 72 14.42 7.32 24.78
C ALA A 72 14.41 7.92 23.37
N TYR A 73 14.92 7.20 22.37
CA TYR A 73 14.83 7.63 20.98
C TYR A 73 13.39 7.61 20.44
N ALA A 74 12.59 6.61 20.80
CA ALA A 74 11.16 6.55 20.45
C ALA A 74 10.40 7.76 21.03
N ASP A 75 10.67 8.10 22.29
CA ASP A 75 10.08 9.25 22.97
C ASP A 75 10.54 10.58 22.38
N TYR A 76 11.83 10.69 22.03
CA TYR A 76 12.36 11.83 21.28
C TYR A 76 11.61 12.02 19.95
N LEU A 77 11.42 10.96 19.16
CA LEU A 77 10.70 11.04 17.90
C LEU A 77 9.24 11.48 18.11
N LYS A 78 8.60 10.98 19.16
CA LYS A 78 7.23 11.35 19.54
C LYS A 78 7.13 12.81 19.95
N ALA A 79 8.04 13.29 20.80
CA ALA A 79 8.11 14.69 21.23
C ALA A 79 8.37 15.65 20.05
N ASN A 80 9.10 15.19 19.03
CA ASN A 80 9.33 15.91 17.77
C ASN A 80 8.18 15.77 16.76
N GLY A 81 6.99 15.36 17.20
CA GLY A 81 5.77 15.31 16.39
C GLY A 81 5.79 14.28 15.26
N LYS A 82 6.66 13.26 15.31
CA LYS A 82 6.66 12.19 14.30
C LYS A 82 5.41 11.33 14.44
N THR A 83 4.82 10.97 13.30
CA THR A 83 3.64 10.08 13.30
C THR A 83 3.98 8.68 13.81
N ALA A 84 2.98 7.95 14.28
CA ALA A 84 3.12 6.54 14.68
C ALA A 84 3.76 5.67 13.57
N SER A 85 3.43 5.94 12.30
CA SER A 85 4.02 5.22 11.17
C SER A 85 5.49 5.55 10.98
N THR A 86 5.85 6.83 11.10
CA THR A 86 7.24 7.29 10.98
C THR A 86 8.08 6.73 12.13
N ILE A 87 7.61 6.80 13.38
CA ILE A 87 8.30 6.24 14.54
C ILE A 87 8.59 4.75 14.32
N HIS A 88 7.59 3.98 13.89
CA HIS A 88 7.77 2.55 13.60
C HIS A 88 8.84 2.29 12.52
N SER A 89 8.84 3.08 11.44
CA SER A 89 9.84 2.99 10.38
C SER A 89 11.26 3.27 10.87
N TYR A 90 11.43 4.22 11.80
CA TYR A 90 12.74 4.52 12.40
C TYR A 90 13.21 3.39 13.32
N LEU A 91 12.31 2.86 14.15
CA LEU A 91 12.65 1.84 15.13
C LEU A 91 12.91 0.46 14.51
N THR A 92 12.23 0.12 13.41
CA THR A 92 12.34 -1.23 12.80
C THR A 92 13.78 -1.63 12.44
N PRO A 93 14.54 -0.87 11.65
CA PRO A 93 15.92 -1.24 11.34
C PRO A 93 16.85 -1.07 12.54
N LEU A 94 16.57 -0.14 13.47
CA LEU A 94 17.36 0.06 14.68
C LEU A 94 17.25 -1.15 15.63
N CYS A 95 16.04 -1.64 15.88
CA CYS A 95 15.77 -2.85 16.65
C CYS A 95 16.48 -4.07 16.03
N LYS A 96 16.44 -4.21 14.70
CA LYS A 96 17.21 -5.25 14.00
C LYS A 96 18.73 -5.12 14.19
N ALA A 97 19.26 -3.90 14.13
CA ALA A 97 20.69 -3.66 14.30
C ALA A 97 21.17 -3.94 15.74
N THR A 98 20.31 -3.70 16.73
CA THR A 98 20.63 -3.85 18.15
C THR A 98 20.26 -5.22 18.71
N GLY A 99 19.45 -6.00 17.99
CA GLY A 99 18.89 -7.27 18.48
C GLY A 99 17.75 -7.09 19.50
N VAL A 100 17.33 -5.85 19.79
CA VAL A 100 16.21 -5.58 20.71
C VAL A 100 14.89 -5.78 19.98
N GLU A 101 14.00 -6.56 20.57
CA GLU A 101 12.70 -6.83 19.98
C GLU A 101 11.83 -5.57 19.93
N LEU A 102 11.27 -5.28 18.74
CA LEU A 102 10.45 -4.07 18.55
C LEU A 102 9.20 -4.08 19.44
N ALA A 103 8.75 -5.25 19.87
CA ALA A 103 7.63 -5.43 20.79
C ALA A 103 7.93 -4.89 22.21
N GLU A 104 9.21 -4.83 22.60
CA GLU A 104 9.64 -4.33 23.90
C GLU A 104 9.65 -2.80 23.98
N ILE A 105 9.56 -2.12 22.83
CA ILE A 105 9.56 -0.66 22.74
C ILE A 105 8.13 -0.14 22.71
N GLU A 106 7.82 0.70 23.69
CA GLU A 106 6.57 1.45 23.80
C GLU A 106 6.53 2.51 22.70
N LYS A 107 5.55 2.38 21.80
CA LYS A 107 5.38 3.29 20.65
C LYS A 107 3.90 3.48 20.35
N PRO A 108 3.51 4.63 19.79
CA PRO A 108 2.12 4.88 19.43
C PRO A 108 1.54 3.81 18.50
N ILE A 109 0.30 3.40 18.77
CA ILE A 109 -0.42 2.46 17.92
C ILE A 109 -0.76 3.15 16.60
N ARG A 110 -0.41 2.52 15.48
CA ARG A 110 -0.74 3.02 14.15
C ARG A 110 -2.23 2.80 13.87
N HIS A 111 -3.01 3.88 13.82
CA HIS A 111 -4.39 3.80 13.36
C HIS A 111 -4.50 4.17 11.88
N ALA A 112 -5.42 3.50 11.19
CA ALA A 112 -5.60 3.73 9.76
C ALA A 112 -6.16 5.11 9.42
N SER A 113 -7.02 5.62 10.30
CA SER A 113 -7.53 6.99 10.27
C SER A 113 -6.42 8.06 10.33
N GLU A 114 -5.24 7.72 10.84
CA GLU A 114 -4.10 8.63 11.03
C GLU A 114 -3.06 8.50 9.91
N PHE A 115 -3.25 7.59 8.95
CA PHE A 115 -2.37 7.55 7.80
C PHE A 115 -2.55 8.84 7.00
N SER A 116 -1.50 9.66 6.86
CA SER A 116 -1.32 10.61 5.76
C SER A 116 -0.37 9.97 4.73
N ARG A 117 -0.78 9.92 3.46
CA ARG A 117 -0.02 9.29 2.34
C ARG A 117 0.10 10.22 1.14
N SER A 118 -0.59 11.35 1.23
CA SER A 118 -0.39 12.54 0.43
C SER A 118 -0.61 13.73 1.35
N SER A 119 0.05 14.84 1.05
CA SER A 119 -0.10 16.11 1.77
C SER A 119 -1.39 16.85 1.41
N GLY A 120 -2.23 16.32 0.51
CA GLY A 120 -3.43 16.98 -0.01
C GLY A 120 -3.14 18.16 -0.95
N ILE A 121 -1.89 18.65 -0.99
CA ILE A 121 -1.43 19.77 -1.79
C ILE A 121 -0.72 19.22 -3.04
N GLY A 122 -1.48 18.58 -3.91
CA GLY A 122 -0.99 18.16 -5.22
C GLY A 122 -1.24 19.23 -6.27
N LYS A 123 -0.48 19.22 -7.37
CA LYS A 123 -0.89 19.98 -8.57
C LYS A 123 -2.28 19.52 -9.01
N ALA A 124 -3.11 20.45 -9.50
CA ALA A 124 -4.48 20.15 -9.91
C ALA A 124 -4.54 19.29 -11.19
N ASP A 125 -3.64 19.56 -12.13
CA ASP A 125 -3.52 18.81 -13.38
C ASP A 125 -2.34 17.82 -13.30
N GLY A 126 -2.63 16.55 -13.56
CA GLY A 126 -1.67 15.46 -13.60
C GLY A 126 -1.36 14.97 -15.02
N GLY A 127 -1.84 15.69 -16.02
CA GLY A 127 -1.71 15.42 -17.44
C GLY A 127 -2.41 14.14 -17.89
N ARG A 128 -2.06 13.71 -19.10
CA ARG A 128 -2.58 12.50 -19.75
C ARG A 128 -2.52 11.24 -18.87
N PRO A 129 -1.47 10.98 -18.06
CA PRO A 129 -1.48 9.84 -17.14
C PRO A 129 -2.57 9.92 -16.06
N ALA A 130 -2.88 11.12 -15.57
CA ALA A 130 -3.94 11.31 -14.59
C ALA A 130 -5.34 11.15 -15.20
N GLU A 131 -5.54 11.55 -16.46
CA GLU A 131 -6.80 11.31 -17.18
C GLU A 131 -7.14 9.81 -17.23
N LEU A 132 -6.20 8.98 -17.67
CA LEU A 132 -6.40 7.52 -17.65
C LEU A 132 -6.63 7.03 -16.21
N ASN A 133 -5.81 7.49 -15.27
CA ASN A 133 -5.84 6.99 -13.90
C ASN A 133 -7.11 7.37 -13.12
N ALA A 134 -7.83 8.42 -13.51
CA ALA A 134 -9.16 8.72 -12.98
C ALA A 134 -10.16 7.58 -13.24
N MET A 135 -10.01 6.89 -14.38
CA MET A 135 -10.90 5.81 -14.83
C MET A 135 -10.47 4.42 -14.33
N ILE A 136 -9.20 4.25 -13.93
CA ILE A 136 -8.67 2.92 -13.59
C ILE A 136 -7.93 2.81 -12.25
N GLY A 137 -7.63 3.92 -11.55
CA GLY A 137 -7.11 3.91 -10.18
C GLY A 137 -5.85 3.06 -9.93
N LEU A 138 -4.84 3.13 -10.79
CA LEU A 138 -3.54 2.46 -10.63
C LEU A 138 -2.56 3.22 -9.73
N ARG A 139 -1.50 2.54 -9.27
CA ARG A 139 -0.34 3.21 -8.65
C ARG A 139 0.46 3.90 -9.75
N VAL A 140 1.12 5.01 -9.42
CA VAL A 140 1.96 5.72 -10.40
C VAL A 140 3.02 4.82 -11.04
N ASP A 141 3.64 3.94 -10.27
CA ASP A 141 4.61 2.98 -10.80
C ASP A 141 3.97 1.92 -11.70
N GLU A 142 2.71 1.54 -11.45
CA GLU A 142 1.96 0.63 -12.31
C GLU A 142 1.62 1.32 -13.64
N LEU A 143 1.16 2.58 -13.61
CA LEU A 143 0.90 3.41 -14.80
C LEU A 143 2.16 3.57 -15.67
N ARG A 144 3.33 3.81 -15.05
CA ARG A 144 4.62 3.98 -15.75
C ARG A 144 5.08 2.75 -16.52
N GLN A 145 4.50 1.58 -16.23
CA GLN A 145 4.88 0.32 -16.87
C GLN A 145 3.81 -0.19 -17.85
N LEU A 146 2.65 0.46 -17.93
CA LEU A 146 1.61 0.07 -18.89
C LEU A 146 2.13 0.16 -20.32
N ARG A 147 1.79 -0.85 -21.12
CA ARG A 147 2.04 -0.93 -22.56
C ARG A 147 0.74 -0.80 -23.35
N GLY A 148 0.84 -0.41 -24.61
CA GLY A 148 -0.31 -0.28 -25.51
C GLY A 148 -1.14 -1.56 -25.66
N SER A 149 -0.54 -2.72 -25.42
CA SER A 149 -1.19 -4.04 -25.42
C SER A 149 -1.81 -4.44 -24.07
N ASP A 150 -1.67 -3.65 -23.01
CA ASP A 150 -2.14 -3.98 -21.66
C ASP A 150 -3.63 -3.70 -21.43
N ILE A 151 -4.47 -4.11 -22.39
CA ILE A 151 -5.93 -4.08 -22.29
C ILE A 151 -6.50 -5.43 -22.77
N LYS A 152 -7.53 -5.92 -22.09
CA LYS A 152 -8.07 -7.25 -22.35
C LYS A 152 -9.58 -7.28 -22.18
N GLU A 153 -10.23 -8.00 -23.08
CA GLU A 153 -11.66 -8.34 -22.99
C GLU A 153 -11.82 -9.79 -22.51
N ARG A 154 -12.71 -10.00 -21.56
CA ARG A 154 -13.06 -11.34 -21.08
C ARG A 154 -14.47 -11.34 -20.49
N ASN A 155 -15.32 -12.26 -20.93
CA ASN A 155 -16.67 -12.44 -20.40
C ASN A 155 -17.49 -11.14 -20.39
N GLY A 156 -17.35 -10.33 -21.44
CA GLY A 156 -18.02 -9.02 -21.54
C GLY A 156 -17.44 -7.92 -20.64
N ASN A 157 -16.30 -8.15 -19.98
CA ASN A 157 -15.61 -7.17 -19.16
C ASN A 157 -14.28 -6.74 -19.80
N THR A 158 -14.07 -5.43 -19.86
CA THR A 158 -12.77 -4.82 -20.20
C THR A 158 -11.92 -4.68 -18.94
N SER A 159 -10.63 -5.00 -19.04
CA SER A 159 -9.66 -4.79 -17.96
C SER A 159 -8.32 -4.28 -18.49
N VAL A 160 -7.69 -3.40 -17.73
CA VAL A 160 -6.29 -3.00 -17.93
C VAL A 160 -5.38 -3.99 -17.21
N ILE A 161 -4.33 -4.43 -17.87
CA ILE A 161 -3.44 -5.48 -17.38
C ILE A 161 -2.24 -4.89 -16.66
N VAL A 162 -2.17 -5.07 -15.34
CA VAL A 162 -0.96 -4.80 -14.56
C VAL A 162 -0.13 -6.07 -14.52
N ARG A 163 0.90 -6.15 -15.37
CA ARG A 163 1.78 -7.34 -15.46
C ARG A 163 2.53 -7.61 -14.16
N GLN A 164 3.04 -6.56 -13.52
CA GLN A 164 3.82 -6.63 -12.28
C GLN A 164 3.50 -5.44 -11.36
N GLY A 165 2.48 -5.60 -10.52
CA GLY A 165 2.13 -4.67 -9.45
C GLY A 165 2.97 -4.89 -8.19
N LYS A 166 2.60 -4.20 -7.11
CA LYS A 166 3.32 -4.27 -5.83
C LYS A 166 3.52 -5.72 -5.35
N GLY A 167 4.78 -6.11 -5.18
CA GLY A 167 5.17 -7.47 -4.77
C GLY A 167 5.12 -8.49 -5.91
N GLY A 168 5.27 -8.05 -7.17
CA GLY A 168 5.26 -8.92 -8.36
C GLY A 168 3.88 -9.44 -8.74
N LYS A 169 2.81 -8.80 -8.26
CA LYS A 169 1.44 -9.30 -8.44
C LYS A 169 0.90 -8.95 -9.82
N TYR A 170 0.39 -9.95 -10.52
CA TYR A 170 -0.46 -9.74 -11.68
C TYR A 170 -1.84 -9.24 -11.23
N GLN A 171 -2.43 -8.29 -11.97
CA GLN A 171 -3.79 -7.82 -11.74
C GLN A 171 -4.49 -7.49 -13.07
N GLU A 172 -5.73 -7.95 -13.20
CA GLU A 172 -6.68 -7.46 -14.21
C GLU A 172 -7.51 -6.35 -13.53
N GLN A 173 -7.17 -5.08 -13.81
CA GLN A 173 -7.85 -3.91 -13.25
C GLN A 173 -9.12 -3.65 -14.07
N LYS A 174 -10.30 -3.84 -13.47
CA LYS A 174 -11.57 -3.70 -14.19
C LYS A 174 -11.79 -2.25 -14.63
N VAL A 175 -12.26 -2.08 -15.86
CA VAL A 175 -12.77 -0.80 -16.38
C VAL A 175 -14.29 -0.80 -16.27
N LEU A 176 -14.89 0.30 -15.82
CA LEU A 176 -16.35 0.41 -15.80
C LEU A 176 -16.91 0.54 -17.22
N PRO A 177 -18.11 0.01 -17.51
CA PRO A 177 -18.70 0.04 -18.84
C PRO A 177 -18.71 1.44 -19.48
N GLU A 178 -19.04 2.47 -18.71
CA GLU A 178 -19.07 3.86 -19.18
C GLU A 178 -17.69 4.41 -19.57
N ASP A 179 -16.62 3.90 -18.96
CA ASP A 179 -15.25 4.38 -19.15
C ASP A 179 -14.52 3.59 -20.27
N VAL A 180 -15.06 2.45 -20.74
CA VAL A 180 -14.39 1.55 -21.70
C VAL A 180 -13.95 2.27 -22.97
N ALA A 181 -14.84 3.06 -23.58
CA ALA A 181 -14.54 3.74 -24.84
C ALA A 181 -13.41 4.78 -24.67
N ALA A 182 -13.39 5.49 -23.55
CA ALA A 182 -12.35 6.47 -23.24
C ALA A 182 -11.02 5.80 -22.91
N VAL A 183 -11.04 4.75 -22.08
CA VAL A 183 -9.83 3.98 -21.71
C VAL A 183 -9.18 3.36 -22.94
N ARG A 184 -9.95 2.78 -23.87
CA ARG A 184 -9.42 2.15 -25.10
C ARG A 184 -8.56 3.09 -25.94
N LYS A 185 -8.84 4.40 -25.93
CA LYS A 185 -8.05 5.39 -26.70
C LYS A 185 -6.59 5.49 -26.26
N PHE A 186 -6.23 4.98 -25.07
CA PHE A 186 -4.86 4.95 -24.57
C PHE A 186 -4.05 3.74 -25.04
N PHE A 187 -4.70 2.71 -25.57
CA PHE A 187 -4.11 1.41 -25.85
C PHE A 187 -4.11 1.14 -27.36
N ASP A 188 -2.94 1.22 -27.98
CA ASP A 188 -2.75 1.03 -29.43
C ASP A 188 -2.39 -0.42 -29.81
N GLY A 189 -2.41 -1.34 -28.85
CA GLY A 189 -2.04 -2.74 -29.04
C GLY A 189 -0.54 -3.01 -29.11
N SER A 190 0.32 -1.99 -29.05
CA SER A 190 1.77 -2.16 -29.16
C SER A 190 2.41 -2.54 -27.82
N GLU A 191 3.60 -3.14 -27.88
CA GLU A 191 4.42 -3.36 -26.67
C GLU A 191 5.11 -2.07 -26.19
N ARG A 192 4.87 -0.90 -26.80
CA ARG A 192 5.46 0.36 -26.35
C ARG A 192 4.74 0.84 -25.09
N LYS A 193 5.45 1.60 -24.25
CA LYS A 193 4.84 2.22 -23.06
C LYS A 193 3.73 3.18 -23.49
N VAL A 194 2.60 3.13 -22.78
CA VAL A 194 1.47 4.07 -22.97
C VAL A 194 1.92 5.51 -22.70
N PHE A 195 2.80 5.69 -21.71
CA PHE A 195 3.31 6.99 -21.29
C PHE A 195 4.85 7.04 -21.29
N ARG A 196 5.37 8.19 -21.71
CA ARG A 196 6.75 8.62 -21.49
C ARG A 196 6.90 9.20 -20.08
N MET A 197 8.12 9.18 -19.55
CA MET A 197 8.37 9.65 -18.18
C MET A 197 8.09 11.14 -17.98
N ASN A 198 8.27 11.96 -19.02
CA ASN A 198 8.01 13.40 -18.98
C ASN A 198 6.51 13.75 -19.01
N GLU A 199 5.62 12.81 -19.30
CA GLU A 199 4.17 13.01 -19.21
C GLU A 199 3.67 12.97 -17.74
N PHE A 200 4.45 12.42 -16.81
CA PHE A 200 4.09 12.38 -15.40
C PHE A 200 4.42 13.71 -14.70
N VAL A 201 3.40 14.31 -14.10
CA VAL A 201 3.55 15.60 -13.43
C VAL A 201 4.11 15.41 -12.02
N HIS A 202 5.30 15.96 -11.77
CA HIS A 202 5.89 15.99 -10.44
C HIS A 202 5.00 16.80 -9.48
N GLY A 203 4.66 16.21 -8.32
CA GLY A 203 3.80 16.80 -7.32
C GLY A 203 2.29 16.58 -7.55
N PHE A 204 1.87 15.86 -8.59
CA PHE A 204 0.47 15.42 -8.70
C PHE A 204 0.19 14.24 -7.75
N ASP A 205 -0.97 14.24 -7.10
CA ASP A 205 -1.35 13.20 -6.13
C ASP A 205 -2.07 12.00 -6.79
N TYR A 206 -1.30 11.18 -7.53
CA TYR A 206 -1.82 9.92 -8.11
C TYR A 206 -2.37 8.95 -7.05
N HIS A 207 -1.91 9.04 -5.80
CA HIS A 207 -2.40 8.18 -4.73
C HIS A 207 -3.76 8.65 -4.18
N GLY A 208 -3.96 9.96 -4.09
CA GLY A 208 -5.25 10.60 -3.83
C GLY A 208 -6.27 10.22 -4.90
N GLN A 209 -5.92 10.37 -6.18
CA GLN A 209 -6.80 9.99 -7.29
C GLN A 209 -7.18 8.50 -7.26
N ARG A 210 -6.22 7.61 -6.98
CA ARG A 210 -6.52 6.18 -6.78
C ARG A 210 -7.52 5.94 -5.63
N ARG A 211 -7.43 6.73 -4.56
CA ARG A 211 -8.36 6.65 -3.42
C ARG A 211 -9.76 7.14 -3.79
N GLU A 212 -9.86 8.25 -4.52
CA GLU A 212 -11.13 8.74 -5.06
C GLU A 212 -11.78 7.71 -5.99
N HIS A 213 -11.00 7.14 -6.91
CA HIS A 213 -11.46 6.07 -7.79
C HIS A 213 -12.00 4.87 -7.00
N ALA A 214 -11.27 4.39 -5.98
CA ALA A 214 -11.73 3.29 -5.14
C ALA A 214 -13.04 3.60 -4.39
N TYR A 215 -13.23 4.85 -3.94
CA TYR A 215 -14.49 5.28 -3.33
C TYR A 215 -15.62 5.35 -4.36
N LYS A 216 -15.38 5.90 -5.57
CA LYS A 216 -16.33 5.88 -6.69
C LYS A 216 -16.79 4.45 -6.99
N MET A 217 -15.87 3.49 -7.04
CA MET A 217 -16.19 2.09 -7.28
C MET A 217 -17.03 1.48 -6.15
N LEU A 218 -16.75 1.82 -4.89
CA LEU A 218 -17.55 1.35 -3.76
C LEU A 218 -18.99 1.82 -3.86
N VAL A 219 -19.19 3.10 -4.20
CA VAL A 219 -20.53 3.68 -4.42
C VAL A 219 -21.22 2.97 -5.58
N TYR A 220 -20.54 2.83 -6.72
CA TYR A 220 -21.04 2.14 -7.90
C TYR A 220 -21.55 0.72 -7.60
N TYR A 221 -20.73 -0.12 -6.97
CA TYR A 221 -21.15 -1.49 -6.62
C TYR A 221 -22.26 -1.52 -5.58
N THR A 222 -22.22 -0.62 -4.60
CA THR A 222 -23.25 -0.53 -3.57
C THR A 222 -24.61 -0.18 -4.18
N GLU A 223 -24.63 0.74 -5.14
CA GLU A 223 -25.88 1.15 -5.80
C GLU A 223 -26.46 0.00 -6.64
N ARG A 224 -25.65 -0.60 -7.51
CA ARG A 224 -26.10 -1.74 -8.33
C ARG A 224 -26.59 -2.93 -7.49
N LEU A 225 -25.94 -3.20 -6.35
CA LEU A 225 -26.38 -4.26 -5.44
C LEU A 225 -27.74 -3.98 -4.78
N LYS A 226 -28.16 -2.71 -4.70
CA LYS A 226 -29.48 -2.32 -4.20
C LYS A 226 -30.54 -2.32 -5.29
N THR A 227 -30.18 -1.87 -6.50
CA THR A 227 -31.16 -1.54 -7.54
C THR A 227 -31.32 -2.61 -8.62
N GLU A 228 -30.35 -3.51 -8.79
CA GLU A 228 -30.37 -4.52 -9.86
C GLU A 228 -30.62 -5.93 -9.33
N PRO A 229 -31.83 -6.49 -9.57
CA PRO A 229 -32.13 -7.88 -9.23
C PRO A 229 -31.12 -8.85 -9.86
N GLY A 230 -30.62 -9.79 -9.05
CA GLY A 230 -29.66 -10.81 -9.52
C GLY A 230 -28.21 -10.34 -9.62
N TYR A 231 -27.92 -9.03 -9.56
CA TYR A 231 -26.56 -8.50 -9.70
C TYR A 231 -25.61 -9.04 -8.62
N ARG A 232 -26.10 -9.25 -7.39
CA ARG A 232 -25.32 -9.84 -6.29
C ARG A 232 -24.69 -11.19 -6.66
N LYS A 233 -25.45 -12.10 -7.28
CA LYS A 233 -24.94 -13.41 -7.72
C LYS A 233 -23.96 -13.26 -8.89
N ALA A 234 -24.25 -12.37 -9.84
CA ALA A 234 -23.37 -12.10 -10.97
C ALA A 234 -22.02 -11.52 -10.53
N LEU A 235 -22.03 -10.52 -9.64
CA LEU A 235 -20.82 -9.91 -9.08
C LEU A 235 -20.01 -10.95 -8.32
N TYR A 236 -20.63 -11.75 -7.44
CA TYR A 236 -19.92 -12.80 -6.73
C TYR A 236 -19.23 -13.79 -7.67
N LYS A 237 -19.90 -14.23 -8.75
CA LYS A 237 -19.30 -15.11 -9.76
C LYS A 237 -18.06 -14.49 -10.41
N GLU A 238 -18.12 -13.20 -10.74
CA GLU A 238 -16.98 -12.47 -11.29
C GLU A 238 -15.81 -12.37 -10.29
N LEU A 239 -16.11 -12.07 -9.02
CA LEU A 239 -15.09 -12.03 -7.97
C LEU A 239 -14.44 -13.39 -7.74
N ALA A 240 -15.23 -14.47 -7.77
CA ALA A 240 -14.73 -15.83 -7.66
C ALA A 240 -13.77 -16.18 -8.80
N ASP A 241 -14.16 -15.89 -10.05
CA ASP A 241 -13.29 -16.12 -11.21
C ASP A 241 -11.95 -15.38 -11.07
N GLN A 242 -11.99 -14.07 -10.74
CA GLN A 242 -10.78 -13.28 -10.51
C GLN A 242 -9.94 -13.81 -9.34
N TRP A 243 -10.57 -14.19 -8.24
CA TRP A 243 -9.90 -14.73 -7.05
C TRP A 243 -9.15 -16.04 -7.35
N HIS A 244 -9.84 -17.02 -7.92
CA HIS A 244 -9.28 -18.35 -8.16
C HIS A 244 -8.14 -18.33 -9.20
N ARG A 245 -8.20 -17.40 -10.16
CA ARG A 245 -7.14 -17.21 -11.17
C ARG A 245 -5.91 -16.47 -10.64
N ASN A 246 -6.13 -15.36 -9.93
CA ASN A 246 -5.06 -14.39 -9.70
C ASN A 246 -4.55 -14.36 -8.25
N ASN A 247 -5.31 -14.87 -7.27
CA ASN A 247 -4.88 -14.93 -5.87
C ASN A 247 -4.09 -16.21 -5.54
N LYS A 248 -2.94 -16.43 -6.19
CA LYS A 248 -2.17 -17.69 -6.13
C LYS A 248 -2.03 -18.32 -4.74
N LYS A 249 -1.74 -17.52 -3.71
CA LYS A 249 -1.51 -18.01 -2.32
C LYS A 249 -2.79 -18.47 -1.61
N HIS A 250 -3.94 -17.91 -1.99
CA HIS A 250 -5.21 -18.12 -1.29
C HIS A 250 -6.32 -18.52 -2.26
N ARG A 251 -5.97 -19.10 -3.41
CA ARG A 251 -6.90 -19.34 -4.52
C ARG A 251 -8.13 -20.12 -4.08
N ASP A 252 -8.03 -21.06 -3.14
CA ASP A 252 -9.17 -21.88 -2.70
C ASP A 252 -9.86 -21.37 -1.41
N LYS A 253 -9.55 -20.13 -1.00
CA LYS A 253 -10.00 -19.55 0.29
C LYS A 253 -10.95 -18.37 0.13
N LEU A 254 -11.75 -18.33 -0.94
CA LEU A 254 -12.82 -17.34 -1.05
C LEU A 254 -13.99 -17.74 -0.14
N GLU A 255 -14.49 -16.79 0.64
CA GLU A 255 -15.65 -16.99 1.48
C GLU A 255 -16.91 -17.24 0.65
N PRO A 256 -17.89 -18.04 1.13
CA PRO A 256 -19.14 -18.27 0.41
C PRO A 256 -19.99 -16.99 0.34
N LEU A 257 -20.95 -16.94 -0.59
CA LEU A 257 -21.83 -15.77 -0.76
C LEU A 257 -22.54 -15.34 0.54
N SER A 258 -22.96 -16.29 1.37
CA SER A 258 -23.62 -16.04 2.67
C SER A 258 -22.77 -15.23 3.66
N TYR A 259 -21.43 -15.25 3.51
CA TYR A 259 -20.54 -14.38 4.27
C TYR A 259 -20.69 -12.91 3.86
N PHE A 260 -20.90 -12.65 2.57
CA PHE A 260 -21.02 -11.32 1.99
C PHE A 260 -22.41 -10.69 2.15
N ASP A 261 -23.40 -11.47 2.58
CA ASP A 261 -24.72 -10.96 2.95
C ASP A 261 -24.69 -10.29 4.33
N LYS A 262 -23.64 -10.54 5.12
CA LYS A 262 -23.40 -9.82 6.37
C LYS A 262 -22.67 -8.50 6.07
N PRO A 263 -23.17 -7.35 6.56
CA PRO A 263 -22.53 -6.07 6.29
C PRO A 263 -21.14 -5.98 6.92
N TYR A 264 -20.32 -5.06 6.39
CA TYR A 264 -19.06 -4.66 7.01
C TYR A 264 -19.29 -3.42 7.87
N ILE A 265 -19.17 -3.56 9.19
CA ILE A 265 -19.45 -2.47 10.16
C ILE A 265 -18.13 -1.84 10.59
N LEU A 266 -17.98 -0.53 10.36
CA LEU A 266 -16.84 0.25 10.84
C LEU A 266 -16.85 0.36 12.37
N ARG A 267 -15.66 0.28 12.98
CA ARG A 267 -15.48 0.34 14.45
C ARG A 267 -14.39 1.32 14.85
N GLY A 268 -14.43 1.79 16.09
CA GLY A 268 -13.41 2.66 16.69
C GLY A 268 -13.17 3.95 15.91
N LYS A 269 -11.90 4.38 15.80
CA LYS A 269 -11.49 5.61 15.11
C LYS A 269 -11.94 5.69 13.65
N ASN A 270 -12.05 4.55 12.95
CA ASN A 270 -12.57 4.52 11.58
C ASN A 270 -14.06 4.86 11.53
N ARG A 271 -14.85 4.42 12.52
CA ARG A 271 -16.27 4.79 12.61
C ARG A 271 -16.43 6.28 12.87
N ALA A 272 -15.65 6.82 13.82
CA ALA A 272 -15.65 8.25 14.13
C ALA A 272 -15.29 9.10 12.90
N LEU A 273 -14.25 8.71 12.16
CA LEU A 273 -13.83 9.40 10.95
C LEU A 273 -14.87 9.31 9.83
N ALA A 274 -15.56 8.16 9.67
CA ALA A 274 -16.65 8.04 8.70
C ALA A 274 -17.76 9.04 8.99
N ILE A 275 -18.20 9.14 10.25
CA ILE A 275 -19.23 10.09 10.68
C ILE A 275 -18.78 11.52 10.42
N ALA A 276 -17.55 11.86 10.80
CA ALA A 276 -16.99 13.20 10.57
C ALA A 276 -16.92 13.58 9.08
N GLN A 277 -16.76 12.61 8.18
CA GLN A 277 -16.72 12.81 6.72
C GLN A 277 -18.09 12.63 6.05
N GLY A 278 -19.18 12.45 6.80
CA GLY A 278 -20.51 12.19 6.23
C GLY A 278 -20.60 10.86 5.46
N LYS A 279 -19.73 9.90 5.76
CA LYS A 279 -19.63 8.61 5.08
C LYS A 279 -20.37 7.49 5.85
N PRO A 280 -20.99 6.52 5.16
CA PRO A 280 -21.66 5.39 5.82
C PRO A 280 -20.77 4.58 6.76
N VAL A 281 -21.30 4.18 7.92
CA VAL A 281 -20.59 3.32 8.89
C VAL A 281 -20.88 1.83 8.70
N VAL A 282 -21.90 1.49 7.92
CA VAL A 282 -22.28 0.13 7.53
C VAL A 282 -22.13 0.04 6.02
N LEU A 283 -21.28 -0.86 5.55
CA LEU A 283 -20.95 -1.03 4.14
C LEU A 283 -21.44 -2.39 3.64
N ASP A 284 -21.82 -2.44 2.37
CA ASP A 284 -22.02 -3.71 1.67
C ASP A 284 -20.68 -4.44 1.54
N ARG A 285 -20.59 -5.62 2.14
CA ARG A 285 -19.33 -6.37 2.17
C ARG A 285 -18.94 -6.88 0.78
N LEU A 286 -19.90 -7.21 -0.08
CA LEU A 286 -19.62 -7.66 -1.43
C LEU A 286 -19.09 -6.52 -2.29
N ALA A 287 -19.68 -5.31 -2.18
CA ALA A 287 -19.16 -4.11 -2.84
C ALA A 287 -17.71 -3.82 -2.39
N LEU A 288 -17.44 -3.89 -1.09
CA LEU A 288 -16.11 -3.68 -0.53
C LEU A 288 -15.09 -4.71 -1.05
N ARG A 289 -15.50 -5.98 -1.15
CA ARG A 289 -14.68 -7.05 -1.71
C ARG A 289 -14.42 -6.83 -3.20
N ALA A 290 -15.42 -6.37 -3.95
CA ALA A 290 -15.27 -6.04 -5.37
C ALA A 290 -14.22 -4.96 -5.60
N VAL A 291 -14.26 -3.87 -4.84
CA VAL A 291 -13.21 -2.83 -4.88
C VAL A 291 -11.84 -3.42 -4.53
N SER A 292 -11.78 -4.28 -3.51
CA SER A 292 -10.50 -4.88 -3.10
C SER A 292 -9.86 -5.78 -4.16
N ILE A 293 -10.67 -6.51 -4.93
CA ILE A 293 -10.21 -7.50 -5.92
C ILE A 293 -10.02 -6.82 -7.28
N LEU A 294 -11.09 -6.24 -7.81
CA LEU A 294 -11.18 -5.74 -9.17
C LEU A 294 -10.41 -4.42 -9.36
N HIS A 295 -10.29 -3.63 -8.28
CA HIS A 295 -9.77 -2.27 -8.39
C HIS A 295 -8.48 -1.98 -7.63
N LEU A 296 -8.08 -2.87 -6.72
CA LEU A 296 -6.95 -2.60 -5.83
C LEU A 296 -5.89 -3.71 -5.70
N ALA A 297 -6.18 -4.94 -6.12
CA ALA A 297 -5.38 -6.15 -5.88
C ALA A 297 -4.92 -6.33 -4.41
N HIS A 298 -5.76 -5.92 -3.45
CA HIS A 298 -5.49 -6.12 -2.02
C HIS A 298 -6.02 -7.45 -1.50
N TRP A 299 -7.04 -8.01 -2.17
CA TRP A 299 -7.69 -9.28 -1.82
C TRP A 299 -8.24 -9.36 -0.39
N ARG A 300 -8.41 -8.21 0.28
CA ARG A 300 -8.77 -8.09 1.71
C ARG A 300 -9.51 -6.78 2.00
N ASP A 301 -10.68 -6.89 2.61
CA ASP A 301 -11.59 -5.78 2.90
C ASP A 301 -10.98 -4.69 3.81
N LYS A 302 -10.27 -5.13 4.85
CA LYS A 302 -9.66 -4.23 5.85
C LYS A 302 -8.70 -3.23 5.20
N VAL A 303 -7.89 -3.64 4.23
CA VAL A 303 -6.90 -2.75 3.59
C VAL A 303 -7.59 -1.69 2.75
N THR A 304 -8.69 -2.05 2.06
CA THR A 304 -9.51 -1.11 1.29
C THR A 304 -10.03 0.00 2.19
N VAL A 305 -10.66 -0.34 3.32
CA VAL A 305 -11.15 0.66 4.29
C VAL A 305 -10.01 1.52 4.82
N GLN A 306 -8.93 0.89 5.29
CA GLN A 306 -7.84 1.59 5.95
C GLN A 306 -7.06 2.56 5.06
N SER A 307 -6.99 2.29 3.75
CA SER A 307 -6.14 3.06 2.83
C SER A 307 -6.92 3.90 1.82
N TYR A 308 -8.17 3.57 1.53
CA TYR A 308 -8.88 4.11 0.36
C TYR A 308 -10.34 4.55 0.61
N TYR A 309 -10.89 4.37 1.82
CA TYR A 309 -12.27 4.78 2.09
C TYR A 309 -12.41 6.24 2.53
N PHE A 310 -11.45 6.73 3.33
CA PHE A 310 -11.49 8.07 3.90
C PHE A 310 -10.74 9.08 3.05
N SER A 311 -11.33 10.26 2.88
CA SER A 311 -10.61 11.44 2.37
C SER A 311 -9.51 11.83 3.37
N ARG A 312 -8.45 12.48 2.92
CA ARG A 312 -7.35 12.95 3.78
C ARG A 312 -7.12 14.42 3.55
#